data_AF-A0A6L7YCN1-F1
#
_entry.id   AF-A0A6L7YCN1-F1
#
_cell.length_a   1.000
_cell.length_b   1.000
_cell.length_c   1.000
_cell.angle_alpha   90.00
_cell.angle_beta   90.00
_cell.angle_gamma   90.00
#
_symmetry.space_group_name_H-M   'P 1'
#
loop_
_entity.id
_entity.type
_entity.pdbx_description
1 polymer ?
#
loop_
_entity_poly.entity_id
_entity_poly.type
_entity_poly.pdbx_seq_one_letter_code
_entity_poly.pdbx_strand_id
1 'polypeptide(L)' 'MAQRIYVGNLPYEARESEVEELFAEHGEVISVALPTDRETGRARG' A
#
# COMPACT_ATOMS: atom_id res chain seq x y z
N MET A 1 2.87 1.37 21.12
CA MET A 1 3.59 0.40 20.26
C MET A 1 3.02 0.56 18.87
N ALA A 2 3.81 0.94 17.87
CA ALA A 2 3.33 1.04 16.50
C ALA A 2 3.51 -0.31 15.80
N GLN A 3 2.41 -0.91 15.33
CA GLN A 3 2.44 -2.13 14.53
C GLN A 3 2.57 -1.74 13.05
N ARG A 4 3.65 -2.17 12.41
CA ARG A 4 3.83 -2.06 10.96
C ARG A 4 3.56 -3.42 10.34
N ILE A 5 2.65 -3.46 9.39
CA ILE A 5 2.34 -4.66 8.59
C ILE A 5 2.93 -4.50 7.19
N TYR A 6 3.36 -5.61 6.60
CA TYR A 6 3.77 -5.65 5.19
C TYR A 6 2.66 -6.33 4.39
N VAL A 7 2.19 -5.65 3.34
CA VAL A 7 1.15 -6.16 2.44
C VAL A 7 1.80 -6.37 1.08
N GLY A 8 1.93 -7.63 0.67
CA GLY A 8 2.42 -8.02 -0.65
C GLY A 8 1.28 -8.36 -1.59
N ASN A 9 1.60 -8.65 -2.86
CA ASN A 9 0.62 -9.04 -3.89
C ASN A 9 -0.46 -7.96 -4.15
N LEU A 10 -0.11 -6.68 -3.94
CA LEU A 10 -0.95 -5.57 -4.36
C LEU A 10 -0.83 -5.38 -5.87
N PRO A 11 -1.94 -5.08 -6.56
CA PRO A 11 -1.88 -4.80 -7.99
C PRO A 11 -1.06 -3.54 -8.24
N TYR A 12 -0.40 -3.47 -9.39
CA TYR A 12 0.50 -2.37 -9.73
C TYR A 12 -0.18 -1.01 -9.93
N GLU A 13 -1.48 -1.05 -10.18
CA GLU A 13 -2.34 0.12 -10.24
C GLU A 13 -2.86 0.57 -8.87
N ALA A 14 -2.63 -0.22 -7.80
CA ALA A 14 -3.05 0.13 -6.46
C ALA A 14 -2.42 1.46 -6.05
N ARG A 15 -3.23 2.33 -5.45
CA ARG A 15 -2.79 3.59 -4.88
C ARG A 15 -2.74 3.51 -3.36
N GLU A 16 -1.89 4.34 -2.76
CA GLU A 16 -1.82 4.48 -1.31
C GLU A 16 -3.20 4.81 -0.70
N SER A 17 -3.99 5.65 -1.37
CA SER A 17 -5.34 6.02 -0.95
C SER A 17 -6.31 4.85 -0.91
N GLU A 18 -6.24 3.93 -1.88
CA GLU A 18 -7.11 2.75 -1.93
C GLU A 18 -6.77 1.78 -0.81
N VAL A 19 -5.48 1.61 -0.51
CA VAL A 19 -5.00 0.79 0.61
C VAL A 19 -5.41 1.44 1.93
N GLU A 20 -5.22 2.73 2.08
CA GLU A 20 -5.61 3.47 3.28
C GLU A 20 -7.12 3.35 3.54
N GLU A 21 -7.97 3.59 2.54
CA GLU A 21 -9.43 3.43 2.65
C GLU A 21 -9.84 2.01 3.02
N LEU A 22 -9.21 1.00 2.41
CA LEU A 22 -9.49 -0.41 2.68
C LEU A 22 -9.15 -0.79 4.13
N PHE A 23 -8.02 -0.32 4.65
CA PHE A 23 -7.60 -0.60 6.02
C PHE A 23 -8.25 0.33 7.06
N ALA A 24 -8.75 1.49 6.65
CA ALA A 24 -9.47 2.43 7.52
C ALA A 24 -10.76 1.85 8.10
N GLU A 25 -11.41 0.91 7.40
CA GLU A 25 -12.58 0.20 7.93
C GLU A 25 -12.21 -0.72 9.12
N HIS A 26 -10.97 -1.20 9.16
CA HIS A 26 -10.50 -2.13 10.17
C HIS A 26 -9.74 -1.46 11.33
N GLY A 27 -9.31 -0.20 11.17
CA GLY A 27 -8.63 0.56 12.22
C GLY A 27 -7.99 1.86 11.73
N GLU A 28 -7.33 2.56 12.65
CA GLU A 28 -6.62 3.80 12.32
C GLU A 28 -5.33 3.52 11.55
N VAL A 29 -5.26 4.00 10.31
CA VAL A 29 -4.06 3.91 9.46
C VAL A 29 -3.19 5.13 9.71
N ILE A 30 -2.00 4.92 10.30
CA ILE A 30 -1.08 6.02 10.65
C ILE A 30 -0.22 6.44 9.45
N SER A 31 0.17 5.48 8.61
CA SER A 31 1.02 5.71 7.44
C SER A 31 0.94 4.51 6.51
N VAL A 32 0.66 4.78 5.24
CA VAL A 32 0.82 3.86 4.13
C VAL A 32 2.07 4.26 3.37
N ALA A 33 2.88 3.29 2.99
CA ALA A 33 4.03 3.51 2.11
C ALA A 33 3.96 2.44 1.01
N LEU A 34 3.52 2.85 -0.18
CA LEU A 34 3.45 1.98 -1.35
C LEU A 34 4.59 2.35 -2.29
N PRO A 35 5.75 1.66 -2.23
CA PRO A 35 6.86 1.93 -3.13
C PRO A 35 6.41 1.68 -4.58
N THR A 36 6.17 2.77 -5.29
CA THR A 36 5.73 2.74 -6.69
C THR A 36 6.97 2.75 -7.58
N ASP A 37 7.10 1.75 -8.47
CA ASP A 37 8.18 1.70 -9.45
C ASP A 37 8.01 2.84 -10.47
N ARG A 38 8.83 3.91 -10.31
CA ARG A 38 8.80 5.12 -11.15
C ARG A 38 9.51 4.94 -12.50
N GLU A 39 10.11 3.79 -12.80
CA GLU A 39 10.98 3.66 -13.98
C GLU A 39 10.32 2.95 -15.18
N THR A 40 9.27 2.15 -15.02
CA THR A 40 8.85 1.26 -16.12
C THR A 40 7.36 1.21 -16.44
N GLY A 41 6.48 1.70 -15.58
CA GLY A 41 5.04 1.41 -15.69
C GLY A 41 4.72 -0.09 -15.66
N ARG A 42 5.70 -0.93 -15.29
CA ARG A 42 5.60 -2.37 -15.15
C ARG A 42 6.54 -2.85 -14.04
N ALA A 43 6.00 -2.86 -12.84
CA ALA A 43 5.72 -4.14 -12.22
C ALA A 43 6.77 -5.26 -12.30
N ARG A 44 7.77 -5.26 -11.42
CA ARG A 44 8.60 -6.44 -11.20
C ARG A 44 8.21 -7.13 -9.89
N GLY A 45 7.61 -8.31 -10.05
CA GLY A 45 7.68 -9.48 -9.16
C GLY A 45 6.98 -9.34 -7.82
#